data_AF-A0A2N7JJI8-F1
#
_entry.id   AF-A0A2N7JJI8-F1
#
_cell.length_a   1.000
_cell.length_b   1.000
_cell.length_c   1.000
_cell.angle_alpha   90.00
_cell.angle_beta   90.00
_cell.angle_gamma   90.00
#
_symmetry.space_group_name_H-M   'P 1'
#
loop_
_entity.id
_entity.type
_entity.pdbx_description
1 polymer ?
#
loop_
_entity_poly.entity_id
_entity_poly.type
_entity_poly.pdbx_seq_one_letter_code
_entity_poly.pdbx_strand_id
1 'polypeptide(L)'
;MIIGLFFKHIKAYKGINFAPIGLKYKFISYVGENGIGKSSILEALDSFFNCKTYPINKSALADGINTIGNEPFIAPIFLIEKSKVPRQKKEFEKVSQFFWNIEKSELHSGVRTSMADFFEIRDNIKSEAKVSSDSHYLMVVGETGLSGNSPKLYFGSFHGEESFIHHMTDERSKVSYQENYFGNKVKAKDDFAKLLATQDWKKFFVEIKSIYSYVYFPVELEVESFTKIETVEMQKIFDKKLKSEIEKSLKQVNLDNVGGINKTLERFVTEIEGILNNEYCYHTGQERNNKVTKTDLVNKILEVYFQKRILNKIDSELTKVSELSAGEKRQALINLVYAFLKRESERERMVIIGIDEPENSLHTSLCYDQFEKLKDISQKKSGAYYHALVWLFTSNQ
;
A
#
# COMPACT_ATOMS: atom_id res chain seq x y z
N MET A 1 -3.28 -8.99 -5.88
CA MET A 1 -2.45 -8.36 -6.91
C MET A 1 -2.99 -6.97 -7.18
N ILE A 2 -2.12 -6.01 -7.46
CA ILE A 2 -2.51 -4.70 -7.93
C ILE A 2 -2.25 -4.69 -9.44
N ILE A 3 -3.29 -4.47 -10.22
CA ILE A 3 -3.27 -4.64 -11.68
C ILE A 3 -3.18 -3.31 -12.43
N GLY A 4 -3.46 -2.22 -11.75
CA GLY A 4 -3.35 -0.87 -12.28
C GLY A 4 -3.53 0.17 -11.18
N LEU A 5 -3.29 1.43 -11.54
CA LEU A 5 -3.40 2.56 -10.63
C LEU A 5 -4.00 3.75 -11.37
N PHE A 6 -5.17 4.20 -10.93
CA PHE A 6 -5.63 5.54 -11.26
C PHE A 6 -5.13 6.53 -10.23
N PHE A 7 -4.73 7.71 -10.67
CA PHE A 7 -4.33 8.77 -9.76
C PHE A 7 -4.52 10.13 -10.42
N LYS A 8 -4.73 11.15 -9.61
CA LYS A 8 -5.03 12.50 -10.06
C LYS A 8 -4.19 13.52 -9.32
N HIS A 9 -3.56 14.43 -10.06
CA HIS A 9 -2.76 15.55 -9.54
C HIS A 9 -1.65 15.14 -8.56
N ILE A 10 -0.89 14.10 -8.91
CA ILE A 10 0.23 13.59 -8.10
C ILE A 10 1.57 13.93 -8.78
N LYS A 11 2.44 14.64 -8.05
CA LYS A 11 3.80 15.04 -8.42
C LYS A 11 3.91 15.57 -9.85
N ALA A 12 4.45 14.79 -10.78
CA ALA A 12 4.65 15.19 -12.18
C ALA A 12 3.35 15.19 -13.00
N TYR A 13 2.29 14.56 -12.53
CA TYR A 13 1.07 14.33 -13.28
C TYR A 13 -0.03 15.34 -12.92
N LYS A 14 -0.70 15.88 -13.95
CA LYS A 14 -1.93 16.68 -13.84
C LYS A 14 -3.11 15.90 -14.40
N GLY A 15 -4.30 16.14 -13.87
CA GLY A 15 -5.52 15.44 -14.29
C GLY A 15 -5.51 13.97 -13.89
N ILE A 16 -6.47 13.20 -14.40
CA ILE A 16 -6.58 11.76 -14.15
C ILE A 16 -5.60 11.03 -15.07
N ASN A 17 -4.75 10.19 -14.48
CA ASN A 17 -3.78 9.37 -15.18
C ASN A 17 -3.95 7.92 -14.76
N PHE A 18 -3.54 7.02 -15.65
CA PHE A 18 -3.55 5.58 -15.43
C PHE A 18 -2.13 5.01 -15.58
N ALA A 19 -1.72 4.16 -14.64
CA ALA A 19 -0.49 3.38 -14.72
C ALA A 19 -0.80 1.88 -14.63
N PRO A 20 -0.45 1.07 -15.64
CA PRO A 20 -0.59 -0.38 -15.57
C PRO A 20 0.49 -0.96 -14.65
N ILE A 21 0.08 -1.73 -13.64
CA ILE A 21 1.02 -2.35 -12.69
C ILE A 21 1.30 -3.77 -13.18
N GLY A 22 0.62 -4.81 -12.67
CA GLY A 22 0.95 -6.19 -13.02
C GLY A 22 -0.27 -7.04 -13.22
N LEU A 23 -0.35 -7.71 -14.38
CA LEU A 23 -1.37 -8.71 -14.67
C LEU A 23 -0.74 -10.09 -14.87
N LYS A 24 -0.06 -10.29 -16.00
CA LYS A 24 0.51 -11.59 -16.38
C LYS A 24 1.83 -11.91 -15.66
N TYR A 25 2.64 -10.88 -15.40
CA TYR A 25 3.97 -11.03 -14.83
C TYR A 25 4.06 -10.36 -13.47
N LYS A 26 4.82 -11.01 -12.57
CA LYS A 26 5.15 -10.54 -11.21
C LYS A 26 6.33 -9.53 -11.19
N PHE A 27 6.88 -9.25 -12.36
CA PHE A 27 7.92 -8.27 -12.59
C PHE A 27 7.45 -7.29 -13.66
N ILE A 28 7.57 -6.01 -13.37
CA ILE A 28 7.07 -4.90 -14.17
C ILE A 28 8.18 -3.88 -14.24
N SER A 29 8.39 -3.33 -15.43
CA SER A 29 9.32 -2.23 -15.59
C SER A 29 8.69 -1.09 -16.36
N TYR A 30 8.81 0.12 -15.84
CA TYR A 30 8.50 1.35 -16.55
C TYR A 30 9.79 1.94 -17.09
N VAL A 31 9.87 2.06 -18.41
CA VAL A 31 11.01 2.63 -19.13
C VAL A 31 10.58 3.97 -19.70
N GLY A 32 11.41 5.00 -19.56
CA GLY A 32 11.16 6.30 -20.18
C GLY A 32 12.23 7.34 -19.85
N GLU A 33 12.08 8.53 -20.39
CA GLU A 33 12.99 9.65 -20.13
C GLU A 33 12.93 10.12 -18.66
N ASN A 34 13.97 10.84 -18.25
CA ASN A 34 13.99 11.50 -16.93
C ASN A 34 12.90 12.56 -16.83
N GLY A 35 12.25 12.64 -15.67
CA GLY A 35 11.22 13.66 -15.40
C GLY A 35 9.80 13.32 -15.91
N ILE A 36 9.60 12.22 -16.65
CA ILE A 36 8.26 11.83 -17.17
C ILE A 36 7.27 11.34 -16.09
N GLY A 37 7.74 11.23 -14.83
CA GLY A 37 6.88 10.92 -13.68
C GLY A 37 6.96 9.47 -13.17
N LYS A 38 7.79 8.61 -13.76
CA LYS A 38 8.10 7.23 -13.30
C LYS A 38 8.09 7.06 -11.76
N SER A 39 8.94 7.81 -11.05
CA SER A 39 9.07 7.77 -9.58
C SER A 39 7.78 8.14 -8.84
N SER A 40 6.96 9.02 -9.43
CA SER A 40 5.69 9.45 -8.83
C SER A 40 4.73 8.29 -8.64
N ILE A 41 4.76 7.28 -9.52
CA ILE A 41 3.92 6.08 -9.40
C ILE A 41 4.31 5.31 -8.13
N LEU A 42 5.61 5.10 -7.92
CA LEU A 42 6.13 4.37 -6.75
C LEU A 42 5.89 5.13 -5.45
N GLU A 43 6.10 6.44 -5.45
CA GLU A 43 5.86 7.31 -4.30
C GLU A 43 4.38 7.39 -3.94
N ALA A 44 3.48 7.44 -4.94
CA ALA A 44 2.04 7.43 -4.70
C ALA A 44 1.59 6.15 -3.99
N LEU A 45 2.10 5.00 -4.44
CA LEU A 45 1.85 3.71 -3.79
C LEU A 45 2.48 3.65 -2.39
N ASP A 46 3.67 4.25 -2.21
CA ASP A 46 4.32 4.36 -0.89
C ASP A 46 3.44 5.14 0.09
N SER A 47 2.94 6.33 -0.31
CA SER A 47 2.00 7.11 0.49
C SER A 47 0.73 6.33 0.82
N PHE A 48 0.16 5.61 -0.16
CA PHE A 48 -1.06 4.82 0.04
C PHE A 48 -0.90 3.65 1.02
N PHE A 49 0.15 2.84 0.87
CA PHE A 49 0.33 1.66 1.72
C PHE A 49 1.01 1.96 3.05
N ASN A 50 1.88 2.96 3.10
CA ASN A 50 2.72 3.25 4.27
C ASN A 50 2.28 4.52 5.02
N CYS A 51 1.13 5.10 4.66
CA CYS A 51 0.55 6.28 5.31
C CYS A 51 1.52 7.48 5.35
N LYS A 52 2.36 7.63 4.32
CA LYS A 52 3.22 8.81 4.15
C LYS A 52 2.43 9.95 3.52
N THR A 53 2.94 11.17 3.67
CA THR A 53 2.39 12.34 2.98
C THR A 53 2.38 12.11 1.47
N TYR A 54 1.28 12.49 0.82
CA TYR A 54 1.16 12.38 -0.63
C TYR A 54 1.94 13.48 -1.34
N PRO A 55 2.71 13.16 -2.40
CA PRO A 55 3.41 14.16 -3.18
C PRO A 55 2.43 14.84 -4.15
N ILE A 56 1.66 15.82 -3.68
CA ILE A 56 0.65 16.51 -4.49
C ILE A 56 1.33 17.40 -5.54
N ASN A 57 0.77 17.45 -6.75
CA ASN A 57 1.27 18.30 -7.83
C ASN A 57 1.15 19.80 -7.45
N LYS A 58 2.30 20.46 -7.30
CA LYS A 58 2.38 21.88 -6.89
C LYS A 58 1.76 22.84 -7.91
N SER A 59 1.90 22.56 -9.19
CA SER A 59 1.31 23.40 -10.23
C SER A 59 -0.21 23.24 -10.29
N ALA A 60 -0.74 22.06 -9.97
CA ALA A 60 -2.17 21.86 -9.84
C ALA A 60 -2.73 22.58 -8.58
N LEU A 61 -1.95 22.70 -7.49
CA LEU A 61 -2.33 23.52 -6.33
C LEU A 61 -2.60 24.98 -6.72
N ALA A 62 -1.77 25.54 -7.60
CA ALA A 62 -1.95 26.90 -8.13
C ALA A 62 -3.24 27.04 -8.99
N ASP A 63 -3.69 25.95 -9.62
CA ASP A 63 -4.87 25.90 -10.48
C ASP A 63 -6.19 25.64 -9.69
N GLY A 64 -6.16 25.62 -8.35
CA GLY A 64 -7.38 25.50 -7.53
C GLY A 64 -7.95 24.09 -7.37
N ILE A 65 -7.10 23.08 -7.14
CA ILE A 65 -7.52 21.67 -6.93
C ILE A 65 -8.30 21.39 -5.64
N ASN A 66 -8.50 22.39 -4.76
CA ASN A 66 -9.35 22.25 -3.57
C ASN A 66 -10.85 22.44 -3.88
N THR A 67 -11.21 22.56 -5.16
CA THR A 67 -12.60 22.59 -5.60
C THR A 67 -13.19 21.18 -5.62
N ILE A 68 -14.44 21.05 -5.16
CA ILE A 68 -15.17 19.77 -5.09
C ILE A 68 -15.20 19.13 -6.48
N GLY A 69 -14.67 17.90 -6.60
CA GLY A 69 -14.57 17.16 -7.86
C GLY A 69 -13.25 17.35 -8.62
N ASN A 70 -12.43 18.32 -8.22
CA ASN A 70 -11.07 18.48 -8.75
C ASN A 70 -9.96 17.99 -7.79
N GLU A 71 -10.34 17.39 -6.67
CA GLU A 71 -9.39 16.98 -5.64
C GLU A 71 -8.41 15.90 -6.14
N PRO A 72 -7.16 15.90 -5.64
CA PRO A 72 -6.23 14.80 -5.83
C PRO A 72 -6.78 13.49 -5.27
N PHE A 73 -6.52 12.40 -5.97
CA PHE A 73 -6.84 11.06 -5.48
C PHE A 73 -5.81 10.04 -5.96
N ILE A 74 -5.78 8.90 -5.27
CA ILE A 74 -5.13 7.69 -5.72
C ILE A 74 -6.13 6.54 -5.62
N ALA A 75 -6.21 5.66 -6.61
CA ALA A 75 -7.15 4.55 -6.64
C ALA A 75 -6.52 3.34 -7.35
N PRO A 76 -5.77 2.50 -6.61
CA PRO A 76 -5.31 1.22 -7.11
C PRO A 76 -6.48 0.31 -7.55
N ILE A 77 -6.22 -0.48 -8.59
CA ILE A 77 -7.10 -1.55 -9.03
C ILE A 77 -6.59 -2.85 -8.43
N PHE A 78 -7.41 -3.48 -7.59
CA PHE A 78 -7.08 -4.70 -6.88
C PHE A 78 -7.73 -5.91 -7.55
N LEU A 79 -6.95 -6.97 -7.74
CA LEU A 79 -7.39 -8.32 -8.09
C LEU A 79 -6.90 -9.30 -7.02
N ILE A 80 -7.78 -9.73 -6.13
CA ILE A 80 -7.41 -10.44 -4.89
C ILE A 80 -8.11 -11.80 -4.86
N GLU A 81 -7.36 -12.89 -4.74
CA GLU A 81 -7.94 -14.22 -4.48
C GLU A 81 -8.81 -14.19 -3.23
N LYS A 82 -10.05 -14.71 -3.31
CA LYS A 82 -10.97 -14.69 -2.16
C LYS A 82 -10.43 -15.42 -0.93
N SER A 83 -9.61 -16.45 -1.13
CA SER A 83 -8.93 -17.19 -0.06
C SER A 83 -8.00 -16.33 0.81
N LYS A 84 -7.54 -15.18 0.30
CA LYS A 84 -6.58 -14.29 0.96
C LYS A 84 -7.22 -13.15 1.74
N VAL A 85 -8.55 -13.08 1.73
CA VAL A 85 -9.32 -12.09 2.48
C VAL A 85 -9.94 -12.78 3.69
N PRO A 86 -9.34 -12.64 4.89
CA PRO A 86 -9.84 -13.34 6.08
C PRO A 86 -11.08 -12.66 6.68
N ARG A 87 -11.24 -11.34 6.53
CA ARG A 87 -12.29 -10.53 7.18
C ARG A 87 -12.96 -9.56 6.20
N GLN A 88 -14.07 -8.96 6.61
CA GLN A 88 -14.85 -7.99 5.81
C GLN A 88 -15.30 -8.53 4.44
N LYS A 89 -15.53 -9.85 4.36
CA LYS A 89 -15.88 -10.52 3.10
C LYS A 89 -17.14 -9.95 2.45
N LYS A 90 -18.09 -9.47 3.25
CA LYS A 90 -19.34 -8.86 2.78
C LYS A 90 -19.07 -7.58 2.01
N GLU A 91 -18.23 -6.70 2.55
CA GLU A 91 -17.85 -5.41 1.97
C GLU A 91 -17.01 -5.63 0.71
N PHE A 92 -16.05 -6.56 0.76
CA PHE A 92 -15.27 -6.98 -0.42
C PHE A 92 -16.16 -7.50 -1.54
N GLU A 93 -17.12 -8.38 -1.22
CA GLU A 93 -18.06 -8.92 -2.19
C GLU A 93 -18.96 -7.82 -2.76
N LYS A 94 -19.46 -6.92 -1.91
CA LYS A 94 -20.32 -5.80 -2.32
C LYS A 94 -19.63 -4.92 -3.35
N VAL A 95 -18.41 -4.46 -3.08
CA VAL A 95 -17.64 -3.64 -4.04
C VAL A 95 -17.31 -4.44 -5.29
N SER A 96 -16.86 -5.68 -5.12
CA SER A 96 -16.40 -6.49 -6.24
C SER A 96 -17.50 -6.86 -7.23
N GLN A 97 -18.71 -7.12 -6.75
CA GLN A 97 -19.87 -7.40 -7.60
C GLN A 97 -20.17 -6.25 -8.56
N PHE A 98 -20.01 -5.00 -8.13
CA PHE A 98 -20.16 -3.86 -9.02
C PHE A 98 -19.11 -3.89 -10.14
N PHE A 99 -17.83 -3.96 -9.79
CA PHE A 99 -16.74 -3.84 -10.76
C PHE A 99 -16.66 -5.01 -11.75
N TRP A 100 -17.12 -6.20 -11.38
CA TRP A 100 -17.23 -7.32 -12.31
C TRP A 100 -18.31 -7.12 -13.38
N ASN A 101 -19.41 -6.46 -13.00
CA ASN A 101 -20.65 -6.45 -13.79
C ASN A 101 -20.92 -5.13 -14.52
N ILE A 102 -20.40 -4.00 -14.03
CA ILE A 102 -20.68 -2.67 -14.62
C ILE A 102 -20.34 -2.62 -16.11
N GLU A 103 -21.25 -2.15 -16.96
CA GLU A 103 -20.98 -1.94 -18.38
C GLU A 103 -20.57 -0.49 -18.69
N LYS A 104 -19.80 -0.28 -19.77
CA LYS A 104 -19.40 1.08 -20.20
C LYS A 104 -20.60 1.97 -20.52
N SER A 105 -21.68 1.38 -21.02
CA SER A 105 -22.95 2.02 -21.40
C SER A 105 -23.65 2.67 -20.20
N GLU A 106 -23.52 2.08 -19.02
CA GLU A 106 -24.15 2.51 -17.76
C GLU A 106 -23.46 3.71 -17.10
N LEU A 107 -22.29 4.12 -17.61
CA LEU A 107 -21.52 5.24 -17.07
C LEU A 107 -21.78 6.54 -17.81
N HIS A 108 -21.68 7.63 -17.06
CA HIS A 108 -21.61 8.97 -17.62
C HIS A 108 -20.39 9.10 -18.58
N SER A 109 -20.54 9.86 -19.66
CA SER A 109 -19.54 9.98 -20.73
C SER A 109 -18.15 10.38 -20.23
N GLY A 110 -18.08 11.30 -19.26
CA GLY A 110 -16.82 11.72 -18.65
C GLY A 110 -16.09 10.58 -17.92
N VAL A 111 -16.82 9.71 -17.21
CA VAL A 111 -16.25 8.57 -16.48
C VAL A 111 -15.90 7.43 -17.44
N ARG A 112 -16.71 7.22 -18.48
CA ARG A 112 -16.39 6.27 -19.56
C ARG A 112 -15.03 6.59 -20.20
N THR A 113 -14.75 7.87 -20.44
CA THR A 113 -13.47 8.31 -20.99
C THR A 113 -12.34 8.20 -19.98
N SER A 114 -12.53 8.71 -18.75
CA SER A 114 -11.43 8.75 -17.76
C SER A 114 -11.06 7.39 -17.19
N MET A 115 -11.95 6.39 -17.26
CA MET A 115 -11.75 5.04 -16.73
C MET A 115 -11.69 3.98 -17.84
N ALA A 116 -11.40 4.36 -19.09
CA ALA A 116 -11.37 3.42 -20.22
C ALA A 116 -10.41 2.24 -19.96
N ASP A 117 -9.25 2.51 -19.36
CA ASP A 117 -8.22 1.51 -19.04
C ASP A 117 -8.68 0.43 -18.06
N PHE A 118 -9.61 0.76 -17.15
CA PHE A 118 -10.19 -0.22 -16.21
C PHE A 118 -10.87 -1.34 -16.97
N PHE A 119 -11.68 -0.97 -17.97
CA PHE A 119 -12.43 -1.94 -18.75
C PHE A 119 -11.52 -2.78 -19.63
N GLU A 120 -10.51 -2.17 -20.26
CA GLU A 120 -9.52 -2.91 -21.05
C GLU A 120 -8.84 -4.00 -20.21
N ILE A 121 -8.39 -3.64 -19.00
CA ILE A 121 -7.76 -4.59 -18.08
C ILE A 121 -8.73 -5.66 -17.60
N ARG A 122 -9.96 -5.28 -17.26
CA ARG A 122 -10.98 -6.23 -16.81
C ARG A 122 -11.31 -7.24 -17.91
N ASP A 123 -11.45 -6.79 -19.15
CA ASP A 123 -11.80 -7.63 -20.28
C ASP A 123 -10.62 -8.58 -20.62
N ASN A 124 -9.38 -8.10 -20.52
CA ASN A 124 -8.18 -8.94 -20.60
C ASN A 124 -8.17 -10.03 -19.52
N ILE A 125 -8.51 -9.70 -18.28
CA ILE A 125 -8.60 -10.67 -17.17
C ILE A 125 -9.68 -11.72 -17.41
N LYS A 126 -10.86 -11.32 -17.92
CA LYS A 126 -11.95 -12.25 -18.20
C LYS A 126 -11.56 -13.32 -19.24
N SER A 127 -10.57 -13.04 -20.07
CA SER A 127 -10.03 -14.01 -21.03
C SER A 127 -9.12 -15.08 -20.39
N GLU A 128 -8.66 -14.88 -19.15
CA GLU A 128 -7.79 -15.82 -18.45
C GLU A 128 -8.59 -16.94 -17.75
N ALA A 129 -8.30 -18.20 -18.07
CA ALA A 129 -9.06 -19.37 -17.61
C ALA A 129 -9.11 -19.58 -16.07
N LYS A 130 -8.30 -18.88 -15.28
CA LYS A 130 -8.18 -19.06 -13.82
C LYS A 130 -8.70 -17.88 -13.00
N VAL A 131 -9.22 -16.83 -13.64
CA VAL A 131 -9.70 -15.64 -12.95
C VAL A 131 -11.17 -15.42 -13.25
N SER A 132 -11.98 -15.32 -12.21
CA SER A 132 -13.41 -15.07 -12.28
C SER A 132 -13.91 -14.34 -11.04
N SER A 133 -15.16 -13.87 -11.09
CA SER A 133 -15.85 -13.29 -9.93
C SER A 133 -15.99 -14.26 -8.74
N ASP A 134 -15.94 -15.56 -8.99
CA ASP A 134 -16.05 -16.57 -7.93
C ASP A 134 -14.71 -16.80 -7.22
N SER A 135 -13.61 -16.70 -7.96
CA SER A 135 -12.25 -16.95 -7.44
C SER A 135 -11.57 -15.69 -6.91
N HIS A 136 -11.89 -14.52 -7.47
CA HIS A 136 -11.21 -13.27 -7.19
C HIS A 136 -12.17 -12.11 -6.94
N TYR A 137 -11.79 -11.24 -6.01
CA TYR A 137 -12.32 -9.89 -5.91
C TYR A 137 -11.62 -8.97 -6.90
N LEU A 138 -12.39 -8.18 -7.65
CA LEU A 138 -11.92 -7.09 -8.52
C LEU A 138 -12.50 -5.77 -8.02
N MET A 139 -11.67 -4.77 -7.76
CA MET A 139 -12.18 -3.47 -7.29
C MET A 139 -11.22 -2.31 -7.53
N VAL A 140 -11.78 -1.12 -7.75
CA VAL A 140 -11.04 0.16 -7.74
C VAL A 140 -11.27 0.80 -6.37
N VAL A 141 -10.24 0.84 -5.53
CA VAL A 141 -10.35 1.33 -4.14
C VAL A 141 -9.14 2.19 -3.82
N GLY A 142 -9.37 3.34 -3.18
CA GLY A 142 -8.38 4.41 -3.11
C GLY A 142 -8.62 5.39 -1.99
N GLU A 143 -7.93 6.52 -2.08
CA GLU A 143 -8.03 7.66 -1.18
C GLU A 143 -8.27 8.97 -1.94
N THR A 144 -9.05 9.84 -1.32
CA THR A 144 -9.19 11.26 -1.69
C THR A 144 -8.98 12.14 -0.45
N GLY A 145 -8.96 13.46 -0.64
CA GLY A 145 -8.65 14.40 0.43
C GLY A 145 -7.20 14.33 0.87
N LEU A 146 -6.29 14.04 -0.08
CA LEU A 146 -4.89 13.75 0.15
C LEU A 146 -4.09 14.90 0.76
N SER A 147 -4.62 16.13 0.68
CA SER A 147 -4.04 17.33 1.30
C SER A 147 -4.24 17.39 2.83
N GLY A 148 -5.16 16.59 3.38
CA GLY A 148 -5.49 16.57 4.80
C GLY A 148 -4.81 15.44 5.56
N ASN A 149 -4.86 15.50 6.90
CA ASN A 149 -4.25 14.49 7.78
C ASN A 149 -4.97 13.13 7.80
N SER A 150 -6.16 13.04 7.19
CA SER A 150 -6.98 11.81 7.17
C SER A 150 -7.59 11.59 5.78
N PRO A 151 -6.85 10.95 4.87
CA PRO A 151 -7.39 10.56 3.58
C PRO A 151 -8.64 9.68 3.75
N LYS A 152 -9.62 9.87 2.86
CA LYS A 152 -10.92 9.19 2.92
C LYS A 152 -11.02 8.11 1.85
N LEU A 153 -11.69 7.01 2.19
CA LEU A 153 -12.01 5.92 1.24
C LEU A 153 -12.68 6.49 -0.02
N TYR A 154 -12.12 6.15 -1.17
CA TYR A 154 -12.52 6.65 -2.48
C TYR A 154 -12.53 5.52 -3.51
N PHE A 155 -13.29 5.68 -4.60
CA PHE A 155 -13.45 4.65 -5.64
C PHE A 155 -13.10 5.18 -7.04
N GLY A 156 -12.17 6.16 -7.10
CA GLY A 156 -11.83 6.86 -8.34
C GLY A 156 -13.04 7.61 -8.91
N SER A 157 -13.07 7.78 -10.24
CA SER A 157 -14.20 8.46 -10.90
C SER A 157 -15.55 7.74 -10.72
N PHE A 158 -15.56 6.46 -10.36
CA PHE A 158 -16.79 5.71 -10.05
C PHE A 158 -17.48 6.19 -8.77
N HIS A 159 -16.77 6.84 -7.85
CA HIS A 159 -17.31 7.25 -6.55
C HIS A 159 -18.56 8.14 -6.65
N GLY A 160 -18.66 8.94 -7.71
CA GLY A 160 -19.77 9.86 -7.96
C GLY A 160 -20.85 9.33 -8.90
N GLU A 161 -20.70 8.12 -9.45
CA GLU A 161 -21.63 7.57 -10.45
C GLU A 161 -22.91 7.06 -9.77
N GLU A 162 -24.07 7.39 -10.37
CA GLU A 162 -25.37 7.02 -9.81
C GLU A 162 -25.55 5.51 -9.69
N SER A 163 -25.14 4.75 -10.72
CA SER A 163 -25.18 3.29 -10.71
C SER A 163 -24.34 2.68 -9.58
N PHE A 164 -23.17 3.27 -9.30
CA PHE A 164 -22.32 2.83 -8.20
C PHE A 164 -22.93 3.15 -6.83
N ILE A 165 -23.42 4.38 -6.65
CA ILE A 165 -24.05 4.82 -5.40
C ILE A 165 -25.25 3.92 -5.06
N HIS A 166 -26.17 3.72 -6.02
CA HIS A 166 -27.36 2.88 -5.81
C HIS A 166 -27.01 1.43 -5.51
N HIS A 167 -26.00 0.88 -6.21
CA HIS A 167 -25.50 -0.45 -5.89
C HIS A 167 -25.01 -0.51 -4.45
N MET A 168 -24.21 0.45 -4.01
CA MET A 168 -23.59 0.45 -2.68
C MET A 168 -24.59 0.67 -1.54
N THR A 169 -25.62 1.50 -1.75
CA THR A 169 -26.66 1.80 -0.74
C THR A 169 -27.80 0.78 -0.71
N ASP A 170 -27.76 -0.26 -1.55
CA ASP A 170 -28.86 -1.23 -1.73
C ASP A 170 -30.19 -0.57 -2.13
N GLU A 171 -30.13 0.63 -2.70
CA GLU A 171 -31.27 1.32 -3.27
C GLU A 171 -31.61 0.69 -4.62
N ARG A 172 -32.33 -0.43 -4.59
CA ARG A 172 -33.05 -0.92 -5.78
C ARG A 172 -34.10 0.14 -6.12
N SER A 173 -33.76 1.03 -7.06
CA SER A 173 -34.66 1.82 -7.89
C SER A 173 -36.12 1.83 -7.41
N LYS A 174 -36.39 2.54 -6.30
CA LYS A 174 -37.72 3.13 -6.08
C LYS A 174 -37.83 4.33 -7.01
N VAL A 175 -37.77 4.09 -8.32
CA VAL A 175 -38.10 5.10 -9.30
C VAL A 175 -39.62 5.14 -9.37
N SER A 176 -40.24 5.75 -8.36
CA SER A 176 -41.46 6.49 -8.63
C SER A 176 -41.02 7.73 -9.40
N TYR A 177 -41.10 7.66 -10.72
CA TYR A 177 -41.08 8.86 -11.54
C TYR A 177 -42.12 9.81 -10.94
N GLN A 178 -41.73 11.08 -10.74
CA GLN A 178 -42.54 12.16 -10.16
C GLN A 178 -42.44 12.29 -8.63
N GLU A 179 -41.30 12.83 -8.16
CA GLU A 179 -41.23 14.12 -7.46
C GLU A 179 -39.77 14.34 -7.00
N ASN A 180 -39.15 15.43 -7.48
CA ASN A 180 -37.87 15.97 -7.02
C ASN A 180 -36.57 15.16 -7.27
N TYR A 181 -36.20 14.97 -8.56
CA TYR A 181 -34.96 14.30 -9.01
C TYR A 181 -33.68 14.82 -8.34
N PHE A 182 -33.53 16.15 -8.22
CA PHE A 182 -32.36 16.77 -7.59
C PHE A 182 -32.25 16.44 -6.09
N GLY A 183 -33.37 16.49 -5.36
CA GLY A 183 -33.40 16.13 -3.93
C GLY A 183 -33.01 14.68 -3.69
N ASN A 184 -33.47 13.76 -4.54
CA ASN A 184 -33.14 12.34 -4.45
C ASN A 184 -31.65 12.07 -4.70
N LYS A 185 -31.03 12.77 -5.68
CA LYS A 185 -29.60 12.63 -5.97
C LYS A 185 -28.70 13.14 -4.83
N VAL A 186 -29.07 14.25 -4.19
CA VAL A 186 -28.35 14.78 -3.03
C VAL A 186 -28.46 13.80 -1.85
N LYS A 187 -29.67 13.30 -1.58
CA LYS A 187 -29.91 12.33 -0.51
C LYS A 187 -29.10 11.04 -0.70
N ALA A 188 -29.08 10.47 -1.91
CA ALA A 188 -28.32 9.25 -2.21
C ALA A 188 -26.81 9.44 -1.97
N LYS A 189 -26.25 10.61 -2.32
CA LYS A 189 -24.85 10.95 -2.04
C LYS A 189 -24.58 11.08 -0.53
N ASP A 190 -25.48 11.69 0.22
CA ASP A 190 -25.36 11.81 1.67
C ASP A 190 -25.44 10.45 2.36
N ASP A 191 -26.35 9.59 1.94
CA ASP A 191 -26.51 8.25 2.49
C ASP A 191 -25.31 7.35 2.14
N PHE A 192 -24.73 7.50 0.94
CA PHE A 192 -23.46 6.88 0.59
C PHE A 192 -22.30 7.38 1.45
N ALA A 193 -22.18 8.70 1.68
CA ALA A 193 -21.15 9.25 2.54
C ALA A 193 -21.28 8.74 3.99
N LYS A 194 -22.51 8.62 4.53
CA LYS A 194 -22.78 8.03 5.85
C LYS A 194 -22.39 6.56 5.89
N LEU A 195 -22.72 5.78 4.84
CA LEU A 195 -22.34 4.38 4.71
C LEU A 195 -20.82 4.20 4.84
N LEU A 196 -20.04 4.96 4.07
CA LEU A 196 -18.57 4.88 4.10
C LEU A 196 -17.96 5.33 5.44
N ALA A 197 -18.68 6.15 6.22
CA ALA A 197 -18.24 6.60 7.54
C ALA A 197 -18.44 5.54 8.66
N THR A 198 -19.21 4.48 8.39
CA THR A 198 -19.46 3.39 9.35
C THR A 198 -18.19 2.59 9.67
N GLN A 199 -18.21 1.88 10.81
CA GLN A 199 -17.08 1.08 11.27
C GLN A 199 -16.71 -0.06 10.31
N ASP A 200 -17.68 -0.68 9.65
CA ASP A 200 -17.43 -1.80 8.74
C ASP A 200 -16.65 -1.35 7.50
N TRP A 201 -17.00 -0.20 6.91
CA TRP A 201 -16.26 0.36 5.78
C TRP A 201 -14.88 0.90 6.13
N LYS A 202 -14.72 1.45 7.35
CA LYS A 202 -13.39 1.77 7.89
C LYS A 202 -12.52 0.51 8.04
N LYS A 203 -13.08 -0.58 8.57
CA LYS A 203 -12.37 -1.86 8.71
C LYS A 203 -12.08 -2.51 7.36
N PHE A 204 -13.00 -2.44 6.39
CA PHE A 204 -12.78 -2.87 5.01
C PHE A 204 -11.54 -2.20 4.42
N PHE A 205 -11.46 -0.88 4.58
CA PHE A 205 -10.35 -0.11 4.04
C PHE A 205 -9.00 -0.40 4.72
N VAL A 206 -9.00 -0.68 6.03
CA VAL A 206 -7.80 -1.16 6.73
C VAL A 206 -7.42 -2.57 6.27
N GLU A 207 -8.41 -3.46 6.10
CA GLU A 207 -8.19 -4.86 5.72
C GLU A 207 -7.56 -4.96 4.32
N ILE A 208 -8.07 -4.20 3.33
CA ILE A 208 -7.51 -4.20 1.97
C ILE A 208 -6.04 -3.80 1.94
N LYS A 209 -5.63 -2.79 2.71
CA LYS A 209 -4.22 -2.38 2.82
C LYS A 209 -3.38 -3.44 3.55
N SER A 210 -3.95 -4.09 4.57
CA SER A 210 -3.25 -5.07 5.41
C SER A 210 -2.85 -6.35 4.68
N ILE A 211 -3.50 -6.65 3.55
CA ILE A 211 -3.14 -7.77 2.65
C ILE A 211 -1.75 -7.56 2.04
N TYR A 212 -1.30 -6.31 1.93
CA TYR A 212 -0.07 -5.93 1.25
C TYR A 212 1.00 -5.40 2.22
N SER A 213 2.25 -5.57 1.81
CA SER A 213 3.44 -5.03 2.45
C SER A 213 4.24 -4.33 1.36
N TYR A 214 4.14 -3.01 1.28
CA TYR A 214 4.82 -2.23 0.25
C TYR A 214 6.16 -1.71 0.78
N VAL A 215 7.24 -2.03 0.07
CA VAL A 215 8.59 -1.55 0.35
C VAL A 215 9.07 -0.73 -0.84
N TYR A 216 9.46 0.51 -0.56
CA TYR A 216 9.92 1.46 -1.56
C TYR A 216 11.39 1.79 -1.34
N PHE A 217 12.19 1.72 -2.41
CA PHE A 217 13.59 2.09 -2.44
C PHE A 217 13.77 3.28 -3.41
N PRO A 218 13.87 4.52 -2.91
CA PRO A 218 14.03 5.72 -3.76
C PRO A 218 15.39 5.77 -4.48
N VAL A 219 15.58 6.73 -5.39
CA VAL A 219 16.85 6.96 -6.10
C VAL A 219 17.93 7.43 -5.12
N GLU A 220 17.68 8.55 -4.44
CA GLU A 220 18.55 9.13 -3.42
C GLU A 220 18.37 8.35 -2.12
N LEU A 221 19.20 7.33 -1.94
CA LEU A 221 19.24 6.55 -0.71
C LEU A 221 20.32 7.11 0.21
N GLU A 222 19.95 7.50 1.43
CA GLU A 222 20.86 7.27 2.54
C GLU A 222 20.91 5.75 2.77
N VAL A 223 21.74 5.04 1.99
CA VAL A 223 21.80 3.56 1.99
C VAL A 223 22.12 2.98 3.37
N GLU A 224 22.73 3.78 4.24
CA GLU A 224 22.97 3.50 5.65
C GLU A 224 21.69 3.22 6.44
N SER A 225 20.57 3.84 6.06
CA SER A 225 19.28 3.58 6.68
C SER A 225 18.67 2.26 6.22
N PHE A 226 18.80 1.84 4.96
CA PHE A 226 18.11 0.65 4.43
C PHE A 226 18.91 -0.66 4.55
N THR A 227 20.23 -0.58 4.64
CA THR A 227 21.10 -1.77 4.87
C THR A 227 21.03 -2.28 6.29
N LYS A 228 20.51 -1.44 7.18
CA LYS A 228 20.10 -1.76 8.54
C LYS A 228 18.86 -2.64 8.51
N ILE A 229 19.06 -3.92 8.80
CA ILE A 229 18.03 -4.96 8.81
C ILE A 229 16.93 -4.62 9.84
N GLU A 230 17.23 -3.82 10.85
CA GLU A 230 16.29 -3.36 11.87
C GLU A 230 15.20 -2.42 11.36
N THR A 231 15.34 -1.82 10.17
CA THR A 231 14.36 -0.86 9.65
C THR A 231 12.98 -1.47 9.44
N VAL A 232 11.96 -0.63 9.58
CA VAL A 232 10.56 -1.03 9.38
C VAL A 232 10.35 -1.60 7.99
N GLU A 233 11.03 -1.04 6.99
CA GLU A 233 11.04 -1.47 5.59
C GLU A 233 11.62 -2.88 5.41
N MET A 234 12.69 -3.23 6.12
CA MET A 234 13.25 -4.58 6.06
C MET A 234 12.42 -5.58 6.88
N GLN A 235 11.86 -5.16 8.02
CA GLN A 235 10.94 -5.98 8.81
C GLN A 235 9.65 -6.35 8.07
N LYS A 236 9.23 -5.52 7.10
CA LYS A 236 8.13 -5.80 6.16
C LYS A 236 8.42 -6.97 5.21
N ILE A 237 9.69 -7.33 5.04
CA ILE A 237 10.17 -8.44 4.21
C ILE A 237 10.47 -9.69 5.07
N PHE A 238 10.38 -9.64 6.41
CA PHE A 238 10.63 -10.83 7.22
C PHE A 238 9.54 -11.89 7.09
N ASP A 239 9.94 -13.14 7.24
CA ASP A 239 9.05 -14.28 7.19
C ASP A 239 8.18 -14.42 8.44
N LYS A 240 7.03 -15.09 8.28
CA LYS A 240 6.09 -15.37 9.38
C LYS A 240 6.73 -16.27 10.44
N LYS A 241 7.60 -17.19 10.01
CA LYS A 241 8.21 -18.21 10.86
C LYS A 241 9.04 -17.57 11.97
N LEU A 242 9.91 -16.61 11.63
CA LEU A 242 10.74 -15.89 12.58
C LEU A 242 9.90 -15.18 13.65
N LYS A 243 8.85 -14.44 13.23
CA LYS A 243 7.94 -13.78 14.17
C LYS A 243 7.24 -14.78 15.09
N SER A 244 6.74 -15.88 14.52
CA SER A 244 6.03 -16.92 15.28
C SER A 244 6.92 -17.64 16.32
N GLU A 245 8.21 -17.81 16.04
CA GLU A 245 9.17 -18.41 16.98
C GLU A 245 9.43 -17.48 18.17
N ILE A 246 9.58 -16.18 17.91
CA ILE A 246 9.70 -15.18 18.98
C ILE A 246 8.40 -15.10 19.78
N GLU A 247 7.23 -15.05 19.13
CA GLU A 247 5.92 -15.05 19.81
C GLU A 247 5.71 -16.27 20.72
N LYS A 248 6.10 -17.46 20.25
CA LYS A 248 6.06 -18.70 21.07
C LYS A 248 6.90 -18.56 22.33
N SER A 249 8.07 -17.92 22.21
CA SER A 249 8.99 -17.69 23.32
C SER A 249 8.44 -16.65 24.31
N LEU A 250 7.61 -15.71 23.84
CA LEU A 250 6.96 -14.69 24.65
C LEU A 250 5.59 -15.12 25.24
N LYS A 251 5.18 -16.38 25.09
CA LYS A 251 3.85 -16.83 25.57
C LYS A 251 3.61 -16.60 27.06
N GLN A 252 4.66 -16.77 27.86
CA GLN A 252 4.63 -16.65 29.33
C GLN A 252 4.74 -15.20 29.83
N VAL A 253 4.97 -14.22 28.95
CA VAL A 253 5.10 -12.82 29.34
C VAL A 253 3.75 -12.29 29.81
N ASN A 254 3.72 -11.83 31.06
CA ASN A 254 2.55 -11.21 31.68
C ASN A 254 2.45 -9.72 31.29
N LEU A 255 1.59 -9.41 30.31
CA LEU A 255 1.35 -8.02 29.89
C LEU A 255 0.29 -7.34 30.75
N ASP A 256 -0.86 -7.99 30.98
CA ASP A 256 -2.06 -7.33 31.52
C ASP A 256 -2.57 -7.90 32.86
N ASN A 257 -2.13 -9.08 33.30
CA ASN A 257 -2.59 -9.65 34.57
C ASN A 257 -2.01 -8.86 35.77
N VAL A 258 -2.34 -9.27 36.99
CA VAL A 258 -1.76 -8.65 38.21
C VAL A 258 -0.24 -8.72 38.13
N GLY A 259 0.44 -7.59 38.39
CA GLY A 259 1.89 -7.45 38.20
C GLY A 259 2.37 -7.42 36.74
N GLY A 260 1.45 -7.28 35.78
CA GLY A 260 1.77 -7.19 34.36
C GLY A 260 2.47 -5.88 33.98
N ILE A 261 3.19 -5.93 32.86
CA ILE A 261 3.99 -4.81 32.34
C ILE A 261 3.13 -3.56 32.13
N ASN A 262 1.96 -3.68 31.50
CA ASN A 262 1.11 -2.52 31.21
C ASN A 262 0.61 -1.84 32.48
N LYS A 263 0.17 -2.60 33.49
CA LYS A 263 -0.27 -2.04 34.78
C LYS A 263 0.86 -1.37 35.54
N THR A 264 2.07 -1.93 35.44
CA THR A 264 3.24 -1.37 36.11
C THR A 264 3.66 -0.05 35.48
N LEU A 265 3.66 0.03 34.14
CA LEU A 265 3.95 1.25 33.39
C LEU A 265 2.89 2.33 33.62
N GLU A 266 1.61 1.96 33.62
CA GLU A 266 0.50 2.88 33.89
C GLU A 266 0.64 3.50 35.29
N ARG A 267 0.90 2.68 36.31
CA ARG A 267 1.16 3.17 37.67
C ARG A 267 2.35 4.13 37.73
N PHE A 268 3.44 3.83 37.02
CA PHE A 268 4.63 4.69 36.97
C PHE A 268 4.33 6.05 36.31
N VAL A 269 3.55 6.06 35.22
CA VAL A 269 3.10 7.30 34.58
C VAL A 269 2.24 8.13 35.55
N THR A 270 1.25 7.52 36.21
CA THR A 270 0.40 8.20 37.19
C THR A 270 1.20 8.74 38.38
N GLU A 271 2.25 8.04 38.81
CA GLU A 271 3.14 8.52 39.87
C GLU A 271 3.88 9.80 39.45
N ILE A 272 4.43 9.83 38.22
CA ILE A 272 5.08 11.04 37.67
C ILE A 272 4.08 12.19 37.54
N GLU A 273 2.88 11.93 37.01
CA GLU A 273 1.83 12.95 36.88
C GLU A 273 1.45 13.52 38.26
N GLY A 274 1.38 12.66 39.28
CA GLY A 274 1.18 13.07 40.67
C GLY A 274 2.32 13.95 41.21
N ILE A 275 3.59 13.60 40.94
CA ILE A 275 4.76 14.42 41.31
C ILE A 275 4.70 15.80 40.62
N LEU A 276 4.19 15.85 39.39
CA LEU A 276 3.99 17.09 38.62
C LEU A 276 2.70 17.82 39.04
N ASN A 277 2.15 17.55 40.23
CA ASN A 277 0.90 18.12 40.75
C ASN A 277 -0.31 17.98 39.80
N ASN A 278 -0.26 17.01 38.89
CA ASN A 278 -1.22 16.82 37.80
C ASN A 278 -1.39 18.06 36.89
N GLU A 279 -0.41 18.97 36.86
CA GLU A 279 -0.39 20.09 35.91
C GLU A 279 0.02 19.62 34.50
N TYR A 280 0.77 18.53 34.41
CA TYR A 280 1.23 17.91 33.16
C TYR A 280 0.82 16.43 33.13
N CYS A 281 0.33 15.97 31.97
CA CYS A 281 -0.05 14.57 31.77
C CYS A 281 0.54 14.00 30.47
N TYR A 282 0.77 12.68 30.47
CA TYR A 282 1.20 11.92 29.31
C TYR A 282 -0.03 11.46 28.52
N HIS A 283 -0.48 12.31 27.60
CA HIS A 283 -1.58 12.01 26.69
C HIS A 283 -1.07 11.74 25.27
N THR A 284 -1.57 10.69 24.62
CA THR A 284 -1.17 10.31 23.24
C THR A 284 -1.88 11.09 22.13
N GLY A 285 -2.70 12.08 22.48
CA GLY A 285 -3.37 12.99 21.54
C GLY A 285 -4.47 12.34 20.68
N GLN A 286 -4.74 11.04 20.86
CA GLN A 286 -5.83 10.28 20.24
C GLN A 286 -6.30 9.18 21.21
N GLU A 287 -7.56 8.76 21.11
CA GLU A 287 -8.06 7.54 21.77
C GLU A 287 -7.45 6.27 21.13
N ARG A 288 -6.15 6.07 21.30
CA ARG A 288 -5.46 4.83 20.92
C ARG A 288 -5.20 3.98 22.15
N ASN A 289 -5.16 2.67 21.92
CA ASN A 289 -4.75 1.71 22.95
C ASN A 289 -3.25 1.87 23.22
N ASN A 290 -2.89 2.46 24.36
CA ASN A 290 -1.50 2.73 24.75
C ASN A 290 -0.79 1.52 25.38
N LYS A 291 -1.46 0.36 25.38
CA LYS A 291 -0.94 -0.88 25.95
C LYS A 291 0.10 -1.50 25.02
N VAL A 292 1.23 -1.92 25.60
CA VAL A 292 2.22 -2.75 24.92
C VAL A 292 1.60 -4.11 24.62
N THR A 293 1.66 -4.52 23.36
CA THR A 293 1.19 -5.83 22.89
C THR A 293 2.35 -6.80 22.66
N LYS A 294 2.05 -8.10 22.53
CA LYS A 294 3.06 -9.10 22.15
C LYS A 294 3.70 -8.78 20.80
N THR A 295 2.91 -8.27 19.86
CA THR A 295 3.39 -7.84 18.55
C THR A 295 4.42 -6.71 18.67
N ASP A 296 4.18 -5.74 19.57
CA ASP A 296 5.12 -4.65 19.81
C ASP A 296 6.45 -5.17 20.38
N LEU A 297 6.40 -6.13 21.30
CA LEU A 297 7.61 -6.77 21.84
C LEU A 297 8.38 -7.55 20.77
N VAL A 298 7.70 -8.33 19.92
CA VAL A 298 8.34 -9.07 18.82
C VAL A 298 9.06 -8.11 17.88
N ASN A 299 8.38 -7.04 17.45
CA ASN A 299 8.97 -6.03 16.58
C ASN A 299 10.16 -5.33 17.26
N LYS A 300 10.06 -5.00 18.56
CA LYS A 300 11.16 -4.37 19.31
C LYS A 300 12.35 -5.31 19.51
N ILE A 301 12.13 -6.60 19.74
CA ILE A 301 13.22 -7.59 19.84
C ILE A 301 13.96 -7.71 18.50
N LEU A 302 13.22 -7.78 17.40
CA LEU A 302 13.80 -7.80 16.05
C LEU A 302 14.63 -6.55 15.80
N GLU A 303 14.07 -5.37 16.10
CA GLU A 303 14.75 -4.09 15.97
C GLU A 303 16.08 -4.09 16.75
N VAL A 304 16.04 -4.41 18.06
CA VAL A 304 17.23 -4.42 18.92
C VAL A 304 18.26 -5.47 18.51
N TYR A 305 17.82 -6.64 18.03
CA TYR A 305 18.72 -7.70 17.59
C TYR A 305 19.50 -7.30 16.34
N PHE A 306 18.82 -6.71 15.36
CA PHE A 306 19.44 -6.31 14.10
C PHE A 306 20.20 -5.00 14.19
N GLN A 307 19.81 -4.07 15.06
CA GLN A 307 20.54 -2.83 15.33
C GLN A 307 21.99 -3.08 15.79
N LYS A 308 22.26 -4.23 16.42
CA LYS A 308 23.60 -4.63 16.86
C LYS A 308 24.48 -5.18 15.74
N ARG A 309 23.96 -5.34 14.52
CA ARG A 309 24.65 -6.01 13.41
C ARG A 309 24.84 -5.04 12.27
N ILE A 310 26.07 -4.94 11.78
CA ILE A 310 26.43 -4.13 10.62
C ILE A 310 26.60 -5.07 9.43
N LEU A 311 25.95 -4.73 8.31
CA LEU A 311 26.15 -5.43 7.06
C LEU A 311 27.51 -5.06 6.48
N ASN A 312 28.35 -6.07 6.22
CA ASN A 312 29.66 -5.90 5.62
C ASN A 312 29.74 -6.66 4.30
N LYS A 313 30.43 -6.10 3.31
CA LYS A 313 30.86 -6.81 2.12
C LYS A 313 32.13 -7.57 2.48
N ILE A 314 32.14 -8.86 2.19
CA ILE A 314 33.33 -9.71 2.34
C ILE A 314 34.00 -9.74 0.97
N ASP A 315 35.18 -9.14 0.87
CA ASP A 315 36.09 -9.30 -0.26
C ASP A 315 37.47 -9.72 0.29
N SER A 316 38.57 -9.13 -0.18
CA SER A 316 39.88 -9.25 0.46
C SER A 316 39.90 -8.67 1.88
N GLU A 317 39.07 -7.68 2.18
CA GLU A 317 38.86 -7.12 3.52
C GLU A 317 37.36 -7.04 3.87
N LEU A 318 37.07 -6.80 5.15
CA LEU A 318 35.71 -6.66 5.67
C LEU A 318 35.32 -5.17 5.66
N THR A 319 34.58 -4.75 4.62
CA THR A 319 34.19 -3.35 4.43
C THR A 319 32.73 -3.14 4.80
N LYS A 320 32.42 -2.10 5.58
CA LYS A 320 31.01 -1.79 5.89
C LYS A 320 30.29 -1.34 4.64
N VAL A 321 29.03 -1.73 4.47
CA VAL A 321 28.25 -1.29 3.31
C VAL A 321 28.10 0.25 3.28
N SER A 322 28.11 0.92 4.44
CA SER A 322 28.14 2.39 4.54
C SER A 322 29.37 3.03 3.90
N GLU A 323 30.48 2.30 3.80
CA GLU A 323 31.76 2.77 3.27
C GLU A 323 31.93 2.46 1.77
N LEU A 324 31.01 1.68 1.18
CA LEU A 324 31.05 1.32 -0.25
C LEU A 324 30.64 2.48 -1.17
N SER A 325 31.01 2.39 -2.45
CA SER A 325 30.54 3.31 -3.49
C SER A 325 29.02 3.26 -3.68
N ALA A 326 28.43 4.31 -4.27
CA ALA A 326 26.98 4.38 -4.49
C ALA A 326 26.42 3.18 -5.28
N GLY A 327 27.12 2.72 -6.32
CA GLY A 327 26.75 1.52 -7.09
C GLY A 327 26.85 0.23 -6.27
N GLU A 328 27.93 0.05 -5.51
CA GLU A 328 28.09 -1.14 -4.66
C GLU A 328 27.07 -1.19 -3.51
N LYS A 329 26.75 -0.04 -2.93
CA LYS A 329 25.67 0.15 -1.97
C LYS A 329 24.33 -0.30 -2.56
N ARG A 330 24.01 0.12 -3.78
CA ARG A 330 22.82 -0.27 -4.53
C ARG A 330 22.78 -1.79 -4.77
N GLN A 331 23.90 -2.35 -5.20
CA GLN A 331 24.06 -3.80 -5.41
C GLN A 331 23.88 -4.59 -4.11
N ALA A 332 24.45 -4.13 -2.99
CA ALA A 332 24.30 -4.78 -1.69
C ALA A 332 22.82 -4.80 -1.25
N LEU A 333 22.10 -3.71 -1.46
CA LEU A 333 20.67 -3.61 -1.18
C LEU A 333 19.86 -4.62 -2.01
N ILE A 334 20.06 -4.67 -3.33
CA ILE A 334 19.34 -5.61 -4.21
C ILE A 334 19.69 -7.06 -3.84
N ASN A 335 20.96 -7.35 -3.53
CA ASN A 335 21.38 -8.67 -3.07
C ASN A 335 20.71 -9.08 -1.75
N LEU A 336 20.57 -8.13 -0.82
CA LEU A 336 19.92 -8.36 0.47
C LEU A 336 18.43 -8.66 0.28
N VAL A 337 17.73 -7.82 -0.50
CA VAL A 337 16.33 -8.06 -0.90
C VAL A 337 16.20 -9.42 -1.58
N TYR A 338 17.12 -9.73 -2.50
CA TYR A 338 17.13 -11.01 -3.20
C TYR A 338 17.23 -12.19 -2.22
N ALA A 339 18.17 -12.13 -1.27
CA ALA A 339 18.37 -13.16 -0.26
C ALA A 339 17.13 -13.37 0.63
N PHE A 340 16.48 -12.28 1.07
CA PHE A 340 15.27 -12.36 1.87
C PHE A 340 14.09 -12.97 1.11
N LEU A 341 13.92 -12.61 -0.16
CA LEU A 341 12.81 -13.12 -0.99
C LEU A 341 13.05 -14.55 -1.49
N LYS A 342 14.30 -14.92 -1.76
CA LYS A 342 14.68 -16.28 -2.17
C LYS A 342 14.41 -17.32 -1.08
N ARG A 343 14.41 -16.91 0.19
CA ARG A 343 14.07 -17.79 1.31
C ARG A 343 12.59 -18.19 1.19
N GLU A 344 12.34 -19.40 0.70
CA GLU A 344 10.99 -19.98 0.61
C GLU A 344 10.37 -20.04 2.00
N SER A 345 9.43 -19.13 2.24
CA SER A 345 8.81 -18.98 3.54
C SER A 345 7.39 -18.45 3.34
N GLU A 346 6.47 -18.99 4.13
CA GLU A 346 5.14 -18.41 4.25
C GLU A 346 5.29 -16.99 4.83
N ARG A 347 4.69 -16.02 4.14
CA ARG A 347 4.63 -14.63 4.56
C ARG A 347 3.23 -14.34 5.05
N GLU A 348 3.05 -13.33 5.90
CA GLU A 348 1.69 -12.94 6.32
C GLU A 348 0.98 -12.10 5.27
N ARG A 349 1.76 -11.34 4.49
CA ARG A 349 1.29 -10.30 3.56
C ARG A 349 1.94 -10.47 2.20
N MET A 350 1.26 -9.99 1.16
CA MET A 350 1.81 -9.88 -0.19
C MET A 350 2.86 -8.77 -0.24
N VAL A 351 4.12 -9.11 -0.52
CA VAL A 351 5.21 -8.13 -0.57
C VAL A 351 5.33 -7.53 -1.96
N ILE A 352 5.14 -6.21 -2.05
CA ILE A 352 5.36 -5.41 -3.26
C ILE A 352 6.63 -4.60 -3.06
N ILE A 353 7.50 -4.61 -4.05
CA ILE A 353 8.78 -3.91 -3.99
C ILE A 353 8.87 -2.93 -5.16
N GLY A 354 8.92 -1.64 -4.84
CA GLY A 354 9.24 -0.57 -5.78
C GLY A 354 10.71 -0.19 -5.66
N ILE A 355 11.48 -0.30 -6.74
CA ILE A 355 12.87 0.16 -6.79
C ILE A 355 12.96 1.25 -7.87
N ASP A 356 13.33 2.46 -7.45
CA ASP A 356 13.44 3.62 -8.32
C ASP A 356 14.87 3.79 -8.85
N GLU A 357 15.06 3.81 -10.16
CA GLU A 357 16.38 3.84 -10.84
C GLU A 357 17.40 2.82 -10.25
N PRO A 358 17.11 1.51 -10.30
CA PRO A 358 18.04 0.46 -9.85
C PRO A 358 19.40 0.51 -10.55
N GLU A 359 19.46 0.99 -11.79
CA GLU A 359 20.67 1.14 -12.61
C GLU A 359 21.52 2.36 -12.25
N ASN A 360 20.98 3.30 -11.47
CA ASN A 360 21.69 4.53 -11.15
C ASN A 360 23.01 4.18 -10.44
N SER A 361 24.10 4.77 -10.93
CA SER A 361 25.47 4.55 -10.44
C SER A 361 26.02 3.12 -10.61
N LEU A 362 25.37 2.24 -11.38
CA LEU A 362 25.88 0.89 -11.71
C LEU A 362 26.52 0.83 -13.10
N HIS A 363 27.57 0.02 -13.23
CA HIS A 363 28.09 -0.38 -14.54
C HIS A 363 27.11 -1.33 -15.23
N THR A 364 26.98 -1.21 -16.56
CA THR A 364 25.98 -1.95 -17.38
C THR A 364 26.01 -3.47 -17.20
N SER A 365 27.20 -4.06 -17.03
CA SER A 365 27.34 -5.50 -16.76
C SER A 365 26.71 -5.92 -15.44
N LEU A 366 26.80 -5.09 -14.39
CA LEU A 366 26.20 -5.37 -13.08
C LEU A 366 24.69 -5.21 -13.11
N CYS A 367 24.16 -4.30 -13.93
CA CYS A 367 22.71 -4.12 -14.10
C CYS A 367 22.02 -5.41 -14.58
N TYR A 368 22.65 -6.13 -15.50
CA TYR A 368 22.12 -7.39 -16.02
C TYR A 368 21.99 -8.46 -14.92
N ASP A 369 23.03 -8.64 -14.12
CA ASP A 369 23.02 -9.61 -13.01
C ASP A 369 21.96 -9.28 -11.95
N GLN A 370 21.73 -7.98 -11.68
CA GLN A 370 20.65 -7.56 -10.78
C GLN A 370 19.27 -7.85 -11.37
N PHE A 371 19.08 -7.62 -12.66
CA PHE A 371 17.82 -7.92 -13.33
C PHE A 371 17.48 -9.40 -13.29
N GLU A 372 18.46 -10.26 -13.59
CA GLU A 372 18.25 -11.72 -13.56
C GLU A 372 17.90 -12.24 -12.16
N LYS A 373 18.51 -11.68 -11.10
CA LYS A 373 18.13 -11.97 -9.70
C LYS A 373 16.66 -11.64 -9.42
N LEU A 374 16.20 -10.48 -9.86
CA LEU A 374 14.83 -10.03 -9.61
C LEU A 374 13.81 -10.79 -10.45
N LYS A 375 14.18 -11.12 -11.70
CA LYS A 375 13.41 -11.99 -12.58
C LYS A 375 13.27 -13.40 -12.00
N ASP A 376 14.34 -14.00 -11.47
CA ASP A 376 14.31 -15.30 -10.78
C ASP A 376 13.28 -15.30 -9.63
N ILE A 377 13.28 -14.24 -8.80
CA ILE A 377 12.30 -14.09 -7.72
C ILE A 377 10.88 -13.98 -8.24
N SER A 378 10.67 -13.23 -9.32
CA SER A 378 9.34 -13.05 -9.91
C SER A 378 8.77 -14.35 -10.51
N GLN A 379 9.64 -15.24 -10.99
CA GLN A 379 9.23 -16.50 -11.63
C GLN A 379 8.99 -17.62 -10.63
N LYS A 380 9.63 -17.58 -9.46
CA LYS A 380 9.41 -18.58 -8.41
C LYS A 380 7.95 -18.58 -7.94
N LYS A 381 7.31 -19.74 -8.07
CA LYS A 381 6.00 -20.04 -7.50
C LYS A 381 6.16 -20.32 -6.00
N SER A 382 6.50 -19.31 -5.21
CA SER A 382 6.29 -19.41 -3.76
C SER A 382 4.78 -19.43 -3.53
N GLY A 383 4.29 -20.58 -3.05
CA GLY A 383 2.88 -20.88 -2.83
C GLY A 383 2.25 -20.08 -1.70
N ALA A 384 2.17 -18.75 -1.86
CA ALA A 384 1.06 -17.92 -1.36
C ALA A 384 1.20 -16.40 -1.60
N TYR A 385 2.35 -15.82 -1.98
CA TYR A 385 2.49 -14.35 -1.94
C TYR A 385 3.16 -13.76 -3.19
N TYR A 386 2.44 -12.83 -3.83
CA TYR A 386 2.80 -12.19 -5.11
C TYR A 386 3.86 -11.11 -4.91
N HIS A 387 4.94 -11.19 -5.69
CA HIS A 387 5.85 -10.07 -5.91
C HIS A 387 5.30 -9.25 -7.07
N ALA A 388 5.09 -7.96 -6.88
CA ALA A 388 5.10 -7.02 -7.99
C ALA A 388 6.39 -6.24 -7.79
N LEU A 389 7.42 -6.61 -8.53
CA LEU A 389 8.64 -5.83 -8.63
C LEU A 389 8.39 -4.75 -9.67
N VAL A 390 8.42 -3.49 -9.26
CA VAL A 390 8.25 -2.36 -10.17
C VAL A 390 9.61 -1.68 -10.32
N TRP A 391 10.12 -1.69 -11.55
CA TRP A 391 11.46 -1.22 -11.92
C TRP A 391 11.38 -0.01 -12.84
N LEU A 392 12.06 1.08 -12.50
CA LEU A 392 12.07 2.30 -13.31
C LEU A 392 13.39 2.42 -14.05
N PHE A 393 13.41 2.26 -15.38
CA PHE A 393 14.61 2.54 -16.18
C PHE A 393 14.58 3.95 -16.76
N THR A 394 15.75 4.54 -16.84
CA THR A 394 16.04 5.75 -17.59
C THR A 394 16.64 5.38 -18.94
N SER A 395 15.94 5.72 -20.03
CA SER A 395 16.55 5.67 -21.36
C SER A 395 17.43 6.90 -21.53
N ASN A 396 18.73 6.76 -21.29
CA ASN A 396 19.69 7.69 -21.87
C ASN A 396 19.95 7.22 -23.32
N GLN A 397 19.68 8.09 -24.29
CA GLN A 397 20.25 7.96 -25.63
C GLN A 397 21.77 8.09 -25.57
#